data_AF-E7G890-F1
#
_entry.id   AF-E7G890-F1
#
_cell.length_a   1.000
_cell.length_b   1.000
_cell.length_c   1.000
_cell.angle_alpha   90.00
_cell.angle_beta   90.00
_cell.angle_gamma   90.00
#
_symmetry.space_group_name_H-M   'P 1'
#
loop_
_entity.id
_entity.type
_entity.pdbx_description
1 polymer ?
#
loop_
_entity_poly.entity_id
_entity_poly.type
_entity_poly.pdbx_seq_one_letter_code
_entity_poly.pdbx_strand_id
1 'polypeptide(L)'
;MELARSDFYQLMRLFEQEDNHKEEQTSEVAKEAVELYDRFISLEEYIYYKAIQRDRLWAESKIGEGTRKGFEQGLEKGLEQGIEKGIEQGKREENLKRACQLVKKKYKVDNLEWLKTCTSQQLDYLFDMIIDDINYDEFKKMICHYNQ
;
A
#
# COMPACT_ATOMS: atom_id res chain seq x y z
N MET A 1 -56.72 29.30 -2.84
CA MET A 1 -56.92 27.85 -3.05
C MET A 1 -56.46 27.17 -1.78
N GLU A 2 -57.32 26.45 -1.07
CA GLU A 2 -56.89 25.61 0.07
C GLU A 2 -56.36 24.28 -0.48
N LEU A 3 -55.16 23.90 -0.05
CA LEU A 3 -54.51 22.65 -0.49
C LEU A 3 -55.20 21.46 0.18
N ALA A 4 -55.74 20.51 -0.58
CA ALA A 4 -56.33 19.33 0.01
C ALA A 4 -55.24 18.43 0.62
N ARG A 5 -55.56 17.74 1.71
CA ARG A 5 -54.61 16.82 2.37
C ARG A 5 -54.10 15.73 1.42
N SER A 6 -54.92 15.29 0.47
CA SER A 6 -54.54 14.33 -0.57
C SER A 6 -53.46 14.86 -1.52
N ASP A 7 -53.56 16.14 -1.91
CA ASP A 7 -52.57 16.78 -2.79
C ASP A 7 -51.22 16.87 -2.11
N PHE A 8 -51.20 17.22 -0.82
CA PHE A 8 -49.98 17.25 -0.02
C PHE A 8 -49.27 15.89 0.00
N TYR A 9 -50.00 14.80 0.23
CA TYR A 9 -49.41 13.46 0.22
C TYR A 9 -48.90 13.04 -1.16
N GLN A 10 -49.59 13.44 -2.23
CA GLN A 10 -49.12 13.17 -3.59
C GLN A 10 -47.81 13.91 -3.88
N LEU A 11 -47.72 15.20 -3.53
CA LEU A 11 -46.49 15.98 -3.69
C LEU A 11 -45.32 15.36 -2.92
N MET A 12 -45.53 14.95 -1.66
CA MET A 12 -44.49 14.27 -0.90
C MET A 12 -43.96 13.04 -1.63
N ARG A 13 -44.84 12.19 -2.17
CA ARG A 13 -44.41 10.99 -2.91
C ARG A 13 -43.67 11.33 -4.21
N LEU A 14 -44.19 12.29 -4.99
CA LEU A 14 -43.60 12.70 -6.27
C LEU A 14 -42.17 13.25 -6.10
N PHE A 15 -41.83 13.84 -4.97
CA PHE A 15 -40.51 14.45 -4.74
C PHE A 15 -39.66 13.72 -3.67
N GLU A 16 -40.07 12.54 -3.22
CA GLU A 16 -39.32 11.74 -2.25
C GLU A 16 -38.05 11.12 -2.87
N GLN A 17 -38.12 10.73 -4.15
CA GLN A 17 -37.00 10.17 -4.90
C GLN A 17 -36.82 10.89 -6.23
N GLU A 18 -35.60 10.80 -6.77
CA GLU A 18 -35.16 11.64 -7.90
C GLU A 18 -36.03 11.46 -9.16
N ASP A 19 -36.71 10.32 -9.35
CA ASP A 19 -37.54 10.05 -10.55
C ASP A 19 -39.06 10.00 -10.30
N ASN A 20 -39.52 10.07 -9.05
CA ASN A 20 -40.94 9.85 -8.72
C ASN A 20 -41.87 10.92 -9.33
N HIS A 21 -41.36 12.10 -9.66
CA HIS A 21 -42.14 13.18 -10.27
C HIS A 21 -42.63 12.84 -11.68
N LYS A 22 -42.08 11.78 -12.30
CA LYS A 22 -42.50 11.21 -13.58
C LYS A 22 -43.68 10.23 -13.44
N GLU A 23 -44.08 9.89 -12.22
CA GLU A 23 -45.23 9.03 -11.94
C GLU A 23 -46.57 9.77 -12.17
N GLU A 24 -47.68 9.05 -12.03
CA GLU A 24 -49.03 9.56 -12.31
C GLU A 24 -49.40 10.76 -11.40
N GLN A 25 -49.80 11.86 -12.04
CA GLN A 25 -50.21 13.12 -11.41
C GLN A 25 -51.74 13.23 -11.42
N THR A 26 -52.35 13.10 -10.24
CA THR A 26 -53.81 12.93 -10.11
C THR A 26 -54.57 14.24 -9.88
N SER A 27 -53.87 15.33 -9.54
CA SER A 27 -54.47 16.66 -9.37
C SER A 27 -53.74 17.74 -10.16
N GLU A 28 -54.43 18.84 -10.42
CA GLU A 28 -53.87 19.99 -11.15
C GLU A 28 -52.66 20.58 -10.42
N VAL A 29 -52.72 20.63 -9.09
CA VAL A 29 -51.61 21.10 -8.25
C VAL A 29 -50.38 20.21 -8.39
N ALA A 30 -50.58 18.89 -8.49
CA ALA A 30 -49.47 17.96 -8.71
C ALA A 30 -48.81 18.19 -10.08
N LYS A 31 -49.61 18.41 -11.13
CA LYS A 31 -49.09 18.71 -12.48
C LYS A 31 -48.31 20.02 -12.51
N GLU A 32 -48.87 21.10 -11.95
CA GLU A 32 -48.20 22.40 -11.86
C GLU A 32 -46.88 22.29 -11.09
N ALA A 33 -46.84 21.54 -9.99
CA ALA A 33 -45.63 21.34 -9.21
C ALA A 33 -44.54 20.59 -9.99
N VAL A 34 -44.90 19.56 -10.75
CA VAL A 34 -43.95 18.84 -11.60
C VAL A 34 -43.44 19.74 -12.72
N GLU A 35 -44.30 20.49 -13.40
CA GLU A 35 -43.89 21.44 -14.45
C GLU A 35 -42.94 22.53 -13.93
N LEU A 36 -43.20 23.06 -12.73
CA LEU A 36 -42.33 24.02 -12.07
C LEU A 36 -40.98 23.41 -11.72
N TYR A 37 -40.97 22.16 -11.24
CA TYR A 37 -39.74 21.43 -10.93
C TYR A 37 -38.93 21.16 -12.20
N ASP A 38 -39.55 20.67 -13.28
CA ASP A 38 -38.89 20.41 -14.57
C ASP A 38 -38.26 21.68 -15.13
N ARG A 39 -38.96 22.81 -15.05
CA ARG A 39 -38.42 24.12 -15.44
C ARG A 39 -37.22 24.49 -14.58
N PHE A 40 -37.32 24.30 -13.26
CA PHE A 40 -36.24 24.62 -12.32
C PHE A 40 -34.98 23.79 -12.58
N ILE A 41 -35.10 22.48 -12.76
CA ILE A 41 -33.94 21.60 -13.01
C ILE A 41 -33.33 21.82 -14.40
N SER A 42 -34.09 22.41 -15.33
CA SER A 42 -33.63 22.80 -16.66
C SER A 42 -32.92 24.15 -16.69
N LEU A 43 -32.90 24.90 -15.56
CA LEU A 43 -32.17 26.15 -15.48
C LEU A 43 -30.66 25.90 -15.59
N GLU A 44 -29.97 26.69 -16.41
CA GLU A 44 -28.50 26.60 -16.57
C GLU A 44 -27.77 26.71 -15.23
N GLU A 45 -28.24 27.57 -14.33
CA GLU A 45 -27.68 27.74 -12.99
C GLU A 45 -27.77 26.46 -12.15
N TYR A 46 -28.90 25.74 -12.22
CA TYR A 46 -29.09 24.49 -11.50
C TYR A 46 -28.19 23.39 -12.05
N ILE A 47 -28.13 23.28 -13.38
CA ILE A 47 -27.26 22.33 -14.08
C ILE A 47 -25.79 22.59 -13.70
N TYR A 48 -25.37 23.85 -13.72
CA TYR A 48 -24.02 24.26 -13.35
C TYR A 48 -23.70 23.94 -11.89
N TYR A 49 -24.62 24.25 -10.97
CA TYR A 49 -24.48 23.91 -9.56
C TYR A 49 -24.30 22.40 -9.33
N LYS A 50 -25.13 21.56 -9.95
CA LYS A 50 -25.03 20.09 -9.83
C LYS A 50 -23.74 19.56 -10.44
N ALA A 51 -23.27 20.14 -11.56
CA ALA A 51 -21.99 19.78 -12.16
C ALA A 51 -20.80 20.06 -11.21
N ILE A 52 -20.76 21.23 -10.58
CA ILE A 52 -19.72 21.58 -9.59
C ILE A 52 -19.74 20.60 -8.40
N GLN A 53 -20.92 20.29 -7.86
CA GLN A 53 -21.03 19.37 -6.72
C GLN A 53 -20.53 17.98 -7.07
N ARG A 54 -20.88 17.48 -8.26
CA ARG A 54 -20.41 16.19 -8.76
C ARG A 54 -18.88 16.18 -8.91
N ASP A 55 -18.32 17.22 -9.53
CA ASP A 55 -16.89 17.31 -9.77
C ASP A 55 -16.10 17.42 -8.45
N ARG A 56 -16.65 18.13 -7.45
CA ARG A 56 -16.11 18.18 -6.09
C ARG A 56 -16.09 16.81 -5.41
N LEU A 57 -17.21 16.10 -5.42
CA LEU A 57 -17.32 14.75 -4.84
C LEU A 57 -16.33 13.79 -5.52
N TRP A 58 -16.22 13.88 -6.84
CA TRP A 58 -15.30 13.06 -7.61
C TRP A 58 -13.84 13.36 -7.27
N ALA A 59 -13.47 14.64 -7.16
CA ALA A 59 -12.14 15.08 -6.75
C ALA A 59 -11.79 14.60 -5.33
N GLU A 60 -12.70 14.78 -4.37
CA GLU A 60 -12.51 14.33 -2.98
C GLU A 60 -12.32 12.80 -2.91
N SER A 61 -13.13 12.04 -3.65
CA SER A 61 -13.01 10.58 -3.74
C SER A 61 -11.67 10.14 -4.36
N LYS A 62 -11.26 10.75 -5.48
CA LYS A 62 -10.03 10.35 -6.20
C LYS A 62 -8.76 10.73 -5.45
N ILE A 63 -8.73 11.89 -4.81
CA ILE A 63 -7.62 12.32 -3.96
C ILE A 63 -7.47 11.35 -2.78
N GLY A 64 -8.59 10.95 -2.16
CA GLY A 64 -8.60 9.97 -1.07
C GLY A 64 -8.07 8.59 -1.49
N GLU A 65 -8.56 8.06 -2.62
CA GLU A 65 -8.11 6.77 -3.17
C GLU A 65 -6.62 6.79 -3.56
N GLY A 66 -6.17 7.83 -4.26
CA GLY A 66 -4.79 7.96 -4.72
C GLY A 66 -3.82 8.07 -3.55
N THR A 67 -4.14 8.89 -2.55
CA THR A 67 -3.32 9.06 -1.35
C THR A 67 -3.22 7.75 -0.55
N ARG A 68 -4.34 7.04 -0.39
CA ARG A 68 -4.37 5.76 0.33
C ARG A 68 -3.53 4.70 -0.37
N LYS A 69 -3.73 4.50 -1.68
CA LYS A 69 -2.96 3.53 -2.47
C LYS A 69 -1.47 3.84 -2.49
N GLY A 70 -1.10 5.11 -2.66
CA GLY A 70 0.30 5.53 -2.64
C GLY A 70 0.98 5.27 -1.29
N PHE A 71 0.28 5.55 -0.19
CA PHE A 71 0.79 5.30 1.16
C PHE A 71 0.92 3.80 1.47
N GLU A 72 -0.10 3.00 1.15
CA GLU A 72 -0.09 1.54 1.31
C GLU A 72 1.07 0.90 0.53
N GLN A 73 1.23 1.24 -0.76
CA GLN A 73 2.31 0.72 -1.58
C GLN A 73 3.70 1.16 -1.09
N GLY A 74 3.81 2.41 -0.63
CA GLY A 74 5.07 2.93 -0.07
C GLY A 74 5.48 2.21 1.21
N LEU A 75 4.53 1.99 2.12
CA LEU A 75 4.76 1.25 3.36
C LEU A 75 5.11 -0.21 3.11
N GLU A 76 4.36 -0.90 2.26
CA GLU A 76 4.58 -2.32 1.95
C GLU A 76 5.99 -2.54 1.39
N LYS A 77 6.38 -1.77 0.36
CA LYS A 77 7.72 -1.85 -0.23
C LYS A 77 8.83 -1.47 0.76
N GLY A 78 8.60 -0.45 1.57
CA GLY A 78 9.58 -0.01 2.57
C GLY A 78 9.80 -1.05 3.67
N LEU A 79 8.73 -1.67 4.17
CA LEU A 79 8.79 -2.71 5.19
C LEU A 79 9.44 -3.99 4.66
N GLU A 80 9.05 -4.44 3.46
CA GLU A 80 9.60 -5.65 2.84
C GLU A 80 11.13 -5.51 2.65
N GLN A 81 11.59 -4.41 2.05
CA GLN A 81 13.02 -4.17 1.86
C GLN A 81 13.77 -4.00 3.18
N GLY A 82 13.16 -3.37 4.17
CA GLY A 82 13.76 -3.19 5.49
C GLY A 82 13.95 -4.50 6.23
N ILE A 83 12.93 -5.36 6.21
CA ILE A 83 12.95 -6.69 6.84
C ILE A 83 13.97 -7.60 6.15
N GLU A 84 13.97 -7.64 4.82
CA GLU A 84 14.89 -8.49 4.05
C GLU A 84 16.36 -8.13 4.36
N LYS A 85 16.72 -6.84 4.28
CA LYS A 85 18.06 -6.36 4.61
C LYS A 85 18.44 -6.65 6.06
N GLY A 86 17.51 -6.44 7.00
CA GLY A 86 17.75 -6.72 8.41
C GLY A 86 18.02 -8.20 8.68
N ILE A 87 17.26 -9.10 8.04
CA ILE A 87 17.45 -10.55 8.16
C ILE A 87 18.78 -10.98 7.54
N GLU A 88 19.11 -10.48 6.35
CA GLU A 88 20.36 -10.80 5.67
C GLU A 88 21.57 -10.36 6.48
N GLN A 89 21.55 -9.12 6.99
CA GLN A 89 22.60 -8.60 7.87
C GLN A 89 22.72 -9.43 9.16
N GLY A 90 21.61 -9.77 9.80
CA GLY A 90 21.63 -10.60 11.02
C GLY A 90 22.24 -11.97 10.79
N LYS A 91 21.85 -12.66 9.70
CA LYS A 91 22.43 -13.96 9.30
C LYS A 91 23.93 -13.86 9.02
N ARG A 92 24.34 -12.81 8.31
CA ARG A 92 25.74 -12.53 7.98
C ARG A 92 26.58 -12.33 9.24
N GLU A 93 26.12 -11.50 10.19
CA GLU A 93 26.80 -11.24 11.46
C GLU A 93 26.93 -12.52 12.30
N GLU A 94 25.87 -13.34 12.34
CA GLU A 94 25.89 -14.62 13.03
C GLU A 94 26.90 -15.59 12.39
N ASN A 95 26.88 -15.74 11.07
CA ASN A 95 27.83 -16.57 10.33
C ASN A 95 29.27 -16.14 10.59
N LEU A 96 29.56 -14.84 10.52
CA LEU A 96 30.88 -14.30 10.81
C LEU A 96 31.32 -14.63 12.24
N LYS A 97 30.44 -14.44 13.23
CA LYS A 97 30.72 -14.76 14.63
C LYS A 97 31.03 -16.25 14.82
N ARG A 98 30.26 -17.14 14.19
CA ARG A 98 30.48 -18.58 14.22
C ARG A 98 31.81 -18.96 13.55
N ALA A 99 32.11 -18.40 12.37
CA ALA A 99 33.38 -18.62 11.67
C ALA A 99 34.57 -18.22 12.54
N CYS A 100 34.55 -17.02 13.14
CA CYS A 100 35.58 -16.56 14.08
C CYS A 100 35.79 -17.55 15.24
N GLN A 101 34.71 -18.05 15.83
CA GLN A 101 34.79 -19.00 16.95
C GLN A 101 35.42 -20.33 16.53
N LEU A 102 35.06 -20.87 15.36
CA LEU A 102 35.59 -22.15 14.88
C LEU A 102 37.06 -22.04 14.50
N VAL A 103 37.45 -21.02 13.73
CA VAL A 103 38.84 -20.80 13.32
C VAL A 103 39.74 -20.60 14.55
N LYS A 104 39.30 -19.79 15.51
CA LYS A 104 40.00 -19.59 16.79
C LYS A 104 40.17 -20.90 17.56
N LYS A 105 39.11 -21.72 17.65
CA LYS A 105 39.16 -22.99 18.39
C LYS A 105 40.09 -24.01 17.74
N LYS A 106 40.08 -24.11 16.41
CA LYS A 106 40.88 -25.08 15.64
C LYS A 106 42.36 -24.69 15.63
N TYR A 107 42.67 -23.50 15.14
CA TYR A 107 44.04 -23.07 14.89
C TYR A 107 44.70 -22.32 16.06
N LYS A 108 43.94 -22.05 17.14
CA LYS A 108 44.42 -21.33 18.33
C LYS A 108 44.99 -19.93 18.02
N VAL A 109 44.40 -19.25 17.04
CA VAL A 109 44.78 -17.91 16.60
C VAL A 109 43.75 -16.86 17.03
N ASP A 110 44.23 -15.67 17.40
CA ASP A 110 43.37 -14.57 17.84
C ASP A 110 43.16 -13.48 16.78
N ASN A 111 44.10 -13.30 15.84
CA ASN A 111 43.99 -12.27 14.81
C ASN A 111 43.17 -12.75 13.61
N LEU A 112 41.89 -12.42 13.60
CA LEU A 112 40.89 -12.86 12.60
C LEU A 112 40.20 -11.71 11.87
N GLU A 113 40.79 -10.51 11.85
CA GLU A 113 40.19 -9.33 11.20
C GLU A 113 39.89 -9.56 9.70
N TRP A 114 40.68 -10.40 9.04
CA TRP A 114 40.47 -10.76 7.64
C TRP A 114 39.10 -11.42 7.38
N LEU A 115 38.51 -12.12 8.36
CA LEU A 115 37.18 -12.72 8.20
C LEU A 115 36.07 -11.68 8.02
N LYS A 116 36.26 -10.45 8.54
CA LYS A 116 35.29 -9.36 8.36
C LYS A 116 35.23 -8.89 6.90
N THR A 117 36.31 -9.10 6.14
CA THR A 117 36.39 -8.74 4.72
C THR A 117 35.88 -9.84 3.79
N CYS A 118 35.69 -11.07 4.29
CA CYS A 118 35.22 -12.20 3.49
C CYS A 118 33.77 -12.02 3.06
N THR A 119 33.39 -12.40 1.84
CA THR A 119 31.98 -12.43 1.39
C THR A 119 31.16 -13.52 2.10
N SER A 120 29.83 -13.52 1.96
CA SER A 120 28.98 -14.60 2.49
C SER A 120 29.39 -15.97 1.92
N GLN A 121 29.65 -16.04 0.61
CA GLN A 121 30.08 -17.27 -0.05
C GLN A 121 31.44 -17.77 0.48
N GLN A 122 32.37 -16.86 0.77
CA GLN A 122 33.65 -17.22 1.37
C GLN A 122 33.49 -17.74 2.80
N LEU A 123 32.54 -17.20 3.58
CA LEU A 123 32.23 -17.74 4.90
C LEU A 123 31.52 -19.10 4.83
N ASP A 124 30.67 -19.32 3.82
CA ASP A 124 30.04 -20.63 3.62
C ASP A 124 31.08 -21.69 3.26
N TYR A 125 31.95 -21.39 2.29
CA TYR A 125 33.07 -22.25 1.93
C TYR A 125 34.03 -22.51 3.09
N LEU A 126 34.21 -21.53 3.97
CA LEU A 126 34.98 -21.69 5.19
C LEU A 126 34.44 -22.82 6.07
N PHE A 127 33.12 -22.96 6.22
CA PHE A 127 32.53 -24.01 7.03
C PHE A 127 32.75 -25.41 6.47
N ASP A 128 32.90 -25.54 5.16
CA ASP A 128 33.27 -26.81 4.52
C ASP A 128 34.75 -27.12 4.73
N MET A 129 35.63 -26.13 4.59
CA MET A 129 37.08 -26.33 4.72
C MET A 129 37.57 -26.47 6.17
N ILE A 130 36.80 -25.98 7.16
CA ILE A 130 37.24 -25.95 8.56
C ILE A 130 37.38 -27.35 9.17
N ILE A 131 36.83 -28.39 8.56
CA ILE A 131 36.97 -29.77 9.03
C ILE A 131 38.22 -30.46 8.49
N ASP A 132 38.82 -29.95 7.42
CA ASP A 132 39.95 -30.59 6.73
C ASP A 132 41.28 -30.43 7.48
N ASP A 133 42.18 -31.41 7.38
CA ASP A 133 43.49 -31.35 8.02
C ASP A 133 44.50 -30.51 7.22
N ILE A 134 44.27 -29.18 7.21
CA ILE A 134 45.06 -28.19 6.48
C ILE A 134 45.66 -27.22 7.50
N ASN A 135 46.87 -26.72 7.25
CA ASN A 135 47.49 -25.70 8.10
C ASN A 135 46.77 -24.33 7.96
N TYR A 136 46.96 -23.45 8.95
CA TYR A 136 46.23 -22.17 9.01
C TYR A 136 46.49 -21.26 7.82
N ASP A 137 47.73 -21.15 7.35
CA ASP A 137 48.11 -20.23 6.28
C ASP A 137 47.49 -20.65 4.94
N GLU A 138 47.53 -21.94 4.65
CA GLU A 138 46.92 -22.52 3.47
C GLU A 138 45.40 -22.42 3.52
N PHE A 139 44.78 -22.75 4.67
CA PHE A 139 43.36 -22.55 4.91
C PHE A 139 42.94 -21.11 4.63
N LYS A 140 43.61 -20.12 5.24
CA LYS A 140 43.32 -18.69 5.04
C LYS A 140 43.45 -18.30 3.57
N LYS A 141 44.50 -18.76 2.90
CA LYS A 141 44.72 -18.47 1.48
C LYS A 141 43.57 -19.02 0.63
N MET A 142 43.14 -20.26 0.87
CA MET A 142 42.03 -20.87 0.13
C MET A 142 40.73 -20.07 0.31
N ILE A 143 40.40 -19.64 1.53
CA ILE A 143 39.17 -18.86 1.77
C ILE A 143 39.24 -17.50 1.08
N CYS A 144 40.35 -16.78 1.20
CA CYS A 144 40.48 -15.43 0.64
C CYS A 144 40.40 -15.40 -0.90
N HIS A 145 40.80 -16.48 -1.58
CA HIS A 145 40.79 -16.58 -3.05
C HIS A 145 39.59 -17.35 -3.61
N TYR A 146 38.70 -17.86 -2.75
CA TYR A 146 37.51 -18.55 -3.21
C TYR A 146 36.58 -17.58 -3.94
N ASN A 147 36.18 -17.96 -5.16
CA ASN A 147 35.35 -17.18 -6.08
C ASN A 147 35.91 -15.78 -6.43
N GLN A 148 37.23 -15.62 -6.47
CA GLN A 148 37.92 -14.48 -7.11
C GLN A 148 38.18 -14.73 -8.59
#